data_AF-X1IHN6-F1
#
_entry.id   AF-X1IHN6-F1
#
_cell.length_a   1.000
_cell.length_b   1.000
_cell.length_c   1.000
_cell.angle_alpha   90.00
_cell.angle_beta   90.00
_cell.angle_gamma   90.00
#
_symmetry.space_group_name_H-M   'P 1'
#
loop_
_entity.id
_entity.type
_entity.pdbx_description
1 polymer ?
#
loop_
_entity_poly.entity_id
_entity_poly.type
_entity_poly.pdbx_seq_one_letter_code
_entity_poly.pdbx_strand_id
1 'polypeptide(L)'
;MEFITHKESLFRGNIYRSIDIAGSGMTAQRRRMDAISSNIANMSVTNADGNGNPYLRRHVVMKPDPEQTFSFKLKEASLKMRRSRRWHIPAPDAMLKRKELTPLVAGEEIEIPNMKKNVVYEPSHPDADADGYVTYPDINIVEEMTDLMISSRVFEANVTVVNAAKQMIMKSLDI
;
A
#
# COMPACT_ATOMS: atom_id res chain seq x y z
N MET A 1 22.30 -40.95 -3.63
CA MET A 1 22.65 -39.85 -2.70
C MET A 1 21.87 -38.61 -3.14
N GLU A 2 20.53 -38.66 -3.10
CA GLU A 2 19.69 -37.65 -3.80
C GLU A 2 18.24 -37.57 -3.28
N PHE A 3 18.01 -37.74 -1.97
CA PHE A 3 16.65 -37.72 -1.38
C PHE A 3 16.40 -36.60 -0.35
N ILE A 4 17.32 -35.63 -0.21
CA ILE A 4 17.23 -34.58 0.84
C ILE A 4 16.71 -33.23 0.30
N THR A 5 16.68 -33.01 -1.02
CA THR A 5 16.51 -31.66 -1.60
C THR A 5 15.08 -31.09 -1.62
N HIS A 6 14.03 -31.89 -1.41
CA HIS A 6 12.65 -31.41 -1.60
C HIS A 6 12.06 -30.67 -0.38
N LYS A 7 12.46 -31.02 0.86
CA LYS A 7 11.98 -30.34 2.08
C LYS A 7 12.68 -29.00 2.33
N GLU A 8 13.96 -28.88 1.97
CA GLU A 8 14.73 -27.62 2.12
C GLU A 8 14.29 -26.53 1.14
N SER A 9 13.83 -26.92 -0.06
CA SER A 9 13.28 -26.02 -1.08
C SER A 9 11.99 -25.32 -0.61
N LEU A 10 11.10 -26.04 0.07
CA LEU A 10 9.83 -25.50 0.59
C LEU A 10 10.04 -24.50 1.75
N PHE A 11 11.07 -24.70 2.57
CA PHE A 11 11.36 -23.83 3.71
C PHE A 11 11.99 -22.49 3.28
N ARG A 12 12.94 -22.51 2.33
CA ARG A 12 13.54 -21.28 1.77
C ARG A 12 12.52 -20.44 1.00
N GLY A 13 11.62 -21.05 0.22
CA GLY A 13 10.58 -20.31 -0.51
C GLY A 13 9.58 -19.58 0.39
N ASN A 14 9.32 -20.11 1.59
CA ASN A 14 8.32 -19.56 2.51
C ASN A 14 8.84 -18.38 3.37
N ILE A 15 10.11 -18.41 3.81
CA ILE A 15 10.66 -17.32 4.65
C ILE A 15 10.94 -16.05 3.85
N TYR A 16 11.52 -16.16 2.66
CA TYR A 16 11.75 -14.96 1.83
C TYR A 16 10.42 -14.32 1.40
N ARG A 17 9.43 -15.15 1.06
CA ARG A 17 8.09 -14.67 0.75
C ARG A 17 7.40 -13.98 1.93
N SER A 18 7.56 -14.45 3.18
CA SER A 18 6.99 -13.77 4.34
C SER A 18 7.67 -12.43 4.63
N ILE A 19 8.99 -12.33 4.40
CA ILE A 19 9.75 -11.06 4.46
C ILE A 19 9.25 -10.09 3.39
N ASP A 20 9.10 -10.54 2.14
CA ASP A 20 8.64 -9.70 1.04
C ASP A 20 7.21 -9.19 1.28
N ILE A 21 6.31 -10.05 1.80
CA ILE A 21 4.95 -9.66 2.18
C ILE A 21 4.99 -8.64 3.32
N ALA A 22 5.73 -8.91 4.40
CA ALA A 22 5.84 -7.98 5.53
C ALA A 22 6.47 -6.64 5.12
N GLY A 23 7.47 -6.65 4.23
CA GLY A 23 8.08 -5.46 3.66
C GLY A 23 7.10 -4.65 2.80
N SER A 24 6.34 -5.31 1.92
CA SER A 24 5.31 -4.63 1.13
C SER A 24 4.17 -4.06 2.00
N GLY A 25 3.73 -4.80 3.01
CA GLY A 25 2.77 -4.34 4.01
C GLY A 25 3.28 -3.16 4.83
N MET A 26 4.56 -3.17 5.20
CA MET A 26 5.22 -2.07 5.91
C MET A 26 5.25 -0.79 5.07
N THR A 27 5.64 -0.88 3.80
CA THR A 27 5.63 0.26 2.86
C THR A 27 4.20 0.79 2.64
N ALA A 28 3.22 -0.11 2.52
CA ALA A 28 1.81 0.27 2.36
C ALA A 28 1.26 0.99 3.60
N GLN A 29 1.53 0.47 4.80
CA GLN A 29 1.10 1.10 6.07
C GLN A 29 1.85 2.40 6.35
N ARG A 30 3.15 2.49 6.03
CA ARG A 30 3.90 3.76 6.11
C ARG A 30 3.23 4.83 5.26
N ARG A 31 2.88 4.51 4.01
CA ARG A 31 2.19 5.47 3.14
C ARG A 31 0.83 5.89 3.70
N ARG A 32 0.09 4.96 4.33
CA ARG A 32 -1.16 5.27 5.02
C ARG A 32 -0.93 6.22 6.21
N MET A 33 0.11 6.00 7.02
CA MET A 33 0.48 6.91 8.11
C MET A 33 0.84 8.30 7.59
N ASP A 34 1.59 8.38 6.49
CA ASP A 34 1.98 9.66 5.90
C ASP A 34 0.73 10.46 5.45
N ALA A 35 -0.24 9.79 4.83
CA ALA A 35 -1.51 10.41 4.44
C ALA A 35 -2.34 10.85 5.65
N ILE A 36 -2.50 10.01 6.67
CA ILE A 36 -3.23 10.33 7.90
C ILE A 36 -2.58 11.52 8.63
N SER A 37 -1.25 11.53 8.71
CA SER A 37 -0.50 12.63 9.30
C SER A 37 -0.75 13.94 8.54
N SER A 38 -0.76 13.89 7.19
CA SER A 38 -1.09 15.04 6.36
C SER A 38 -2.53 15.51 6.58
N ASN A 39 -3.49 14.60 6.72
CA ASN A 39 -4.88 14.93 7.02
C ASN A 39 -5.02 15.63 8.37
N ILE A 40 -4.42 15.09 9.43
CA ILE A 40 -4.45 15.69 10.77
C ILE A 40 -3.77 17.06 10.78
N ALA A 41 -2.61 17.20 10.11
CA ALA A 41 -1.87 18.46 10.07
C ALA A 41 -2.63 19.57 9.33
N ASN A 42 -3.37 19.21 8.27
CA ASN A 42 -4.07 20.18 7.42
C ASN A 42 -5.56 20.30 7.74
N MET A 43 -6.06 19.71 8.83
CA MET A 43 -7.48 19.73 9.16
C MET A 43 -8.06 21.13 9.42
N SER A 44 -7.21 22.08 9.81
CA SER A 44 -7.60 23.46 10.09
C SER A 44 -7.30 24.39 8.92
N VAL A 45 -6.83 23.85 7.79
CA VAL A 45 -6.46 24.65 6.61
C VAL A 45 -7.71 24.91 5.76
N THR A 46 -8.23 26.12 5.91
CA THR A 46 -9.41 26.68 5.25
C THR A 46 -9.11 27.18 3.83
N ASN A 47 -7.86 27.57 3.58
CA ASN A 47 -7.40 28.08 2.29
C ASN A 47 -6.07 27.43 1.90
N ALA A 48 -6.13 26.26 1.27
CA ALA A 48 -4.93 25.51 0.90
C ALA A 48 -4.22 26.10 -0.34
N ASP A 49 -4.99 26.61 -1.32
CA ASP A 49 -4.47 27.00 -2.64
C ASP A 49 -4.47 28.52 -2.88
N GLY A 50 -4.80 29.33 -1.88
CA GLY A 50 -5.02 30.78 -2.05
C GLY A 50 -6.33 31.15 -2.75
N ASN A 51 -7.05 30.16 -3.29
CA ASN A 51 -8.32 30.30 -4.01
C ASN A 51 -9.55 30.13 -3.10
N GLY A 52 -9.38 30.00 -1.78
CA GLY A 52 -10.47 29.83 -0.81
C GLY A 52 -11.02 28.40 -0.73
N ASN A 53 -10.34 27.40 -1.33
CA ASN A 53 -10.72 26.01 -1.18
C ASN A 53 -10.01 25.38 0.05
N PRO A 54 -10.75 24.61 0.88
CA PRO A 54 -10.17 23.88 2.00
C PRO A 54 -9.32 22.70 1.52
N TYR A 55 -8.43 22.24 2.37
CA TYR A 55 -7.67 21.00 2.14
C TYR A 55 -8.59 19.80 1.91
N LEU A 56 -8.24 18.93 0.96
CA LEU A 56 -8.95 17.68 0.67
C LEU A 56 -8.30 16.51 1.40
N ARG A 57 -9.10 15.77 2.18
CA ARG A 57 -8.68 14.53 2.83
C ARG A 57 -8.14 13.54 1.80
N ARG A 58 -6.94 13.02 2.07
CA ARG A 58 -6.27 12.04 1.25
C ARG A 58 -6.51 10.63 1.79
N HIS A 59 -6.85 9.71 0.90
CA HIS A 59 -7.04 8.30 1.23
C HIS A 59 -6.11 7.42 0.41
N VAL A 60 -5.40 6.51 1.09
CA VAL A 60 -4.54 5.53 0.44
C VAL A 60 -5.37 4.32 0.03
N VAL A 61 -5.48 4.10 -1.28
CA VAL A 61 -6.09 2.90 -1.83
C VAL A 61 -4.99 1.94 -2.27
N MET A 62 -4.99 0.78 -1.63
CA MET A 62 -4.08 -0.31 -1.92
C MET A 62 -4.54 -1.05 -3.17
N LYS A 63 -3.74 -0.98 -4.24
CA LYS A 63 -3.99 -1.72 -5.49
C LYS A 63 -2.92 -2.79 -5.69
N PRO A 64 -3.30 -4.00 -6.18
CA PRO A 64 -2.33 -5.00 -6.58
C PRO A 64 -1.55 -4.53 -7.82
N ASP A 65 -0.32 -5.01 -7.97
CA ASP A 65 0.43 -4.79 -9.21
C ASP A 65 -0.39 -5.26 -10.43
N PRO A 66 -0.56 -4.42 -11.48
CA PRO A 66 -1.27 -4.78 -12.70
C PRO A 66 -0.83 -6.11 -13.33
N GLU A 67 0.46 -6.46 -13.25
CA GLU A 67 0.99 -7.72 -13.78
C GLU A 67 0.73 -8.95 -12.88
N GLN A 68 0.27 -8.73 -11.66
CA GLN A 68 -0.16 -9.77 -10.72
C GLN A 68 -1.68 -9.89 -10.61
N THR A 69 -2.43 -9.07 -11.35
CA THR A 69 -3.90 -9.12 -11.34
C THR A 69 -4.40 -10.46 -11.89
N PHE A 70 -5.46 -11.01 -11.28
CA PHE A 70 -6.05 -12.29 -11.68
C PHE A 70 -6.41 -12.32 -13.18
N SER A 71 -6.98 -11.24 -13.72
CA SER A 71 -7.30 -11.14 -15.15
C SER A 71 -6.07 -11.26 -16.05
N PHE A 72 -4.94 -10.67 -15.65
CA PHE A 72 -3.67 -10.78 -16.37
C PHE A 72 -3.13 -12.21 -16.33
N LYS A 73 -3.12 -12.85 -15.14
CA LYS A 73 -2.73 -14.26 -14.99
C LYS A 73 -3.66 -15.22 -15.73
N LEU A 74 -4.96 -14.93 -15.73
CA LEU A 74 -5.96 -15.68 -16.48
C LEU A 74 -5.76 -15.54 -18.00
N LYS A 75 -5.44 -14.33 -18.47
CA LYS A 75 -5.08 -14.07 -19.87
C LYS A 75 -3.79 -14.81 -20.26
N GLU A 76 -2.77 -14.81 -19.41
CA GLU A 76 -1.53 -15.56 -19.61
C GLU A 76 -1.78 -17.09 -19.66
N ALA A 77 -2.58 -17.61 -18.74
CA ALA A 77 -2.92 -19.04 -18.65
C ALA A 77 -3.80 -19.50 -19.83
N SER A 78 -4.75 -18.68 -20.27
CA SER A 78 -5.56 -18.96 -21.45
C SER A 78 -4.75 -18.88 -22.76
N LEU A 79 -3.74 -18.00 -22.83
CA LEU A 79 -2.78 -17.96 -23.94
C LEU A 79 -1.90 -19.23 -24.00
N LYS A 80 -1.54 -19.82 -22.85
CA LYS A 80 -0.80 -21.09 -22.76
C LYS A 80 -1.60 -22.30 -23.25
N MET A 81 -2.93 -22.23 -23.27
CA MET A 81 -3.79 -23.28 -23.86
C MET A 81 -3.96 -23.18 -25.39
N ARG A 82 -3.34 -22.21 -26.07
CA ARG A 82 -3.38 -22.08 -27.55
C ARG A 82 -2.37 -22.97 -28.27
N ARG A 83 -1.92 -24.07 -27.67
CA ARG A 83 -1.03 -25.04 -28.31
C ARG A 83 -1.74 -26.37 -28.51
N SER A 84 -2.39 -26.50 -29.65
CA SER A 84 -2.96 -27.76 -30.13
C SER A 84 -1.91 -28.77 -30.63
N ARG A 85 -0.63 -28.41 -30.80
CA ARG A 85 0.42 -29.29 -31.35
C ARG A 85 1.77 -29.32 -30.60
N ARG A 86 2.33 -30.53 -30.58
CA ARG A 86 3.43 -31.05 -29.76
C ARG A 86 4.84 -30.49 -30.05
N TRP A 87 5.14 -30.00 -31.26
CA TRP A 87 6.53 -29.83 -31.73
C TRP A 87 7.11 -28.39 -31.84
N HIS A 88 6.41 -27.35 -31.38
CA HIS A 88 7.04 -26.04 -31.23
C HIS A 88 7.75 -25.86 -29.88
N ILE A 89 8.85 -25.10 -29.87
CA ILE A 89 9.43 -24.49 -28.67
C ILE A 89 9.06 -23.01 -28.75
N PRO A 90 8.27 -22.45 -27.82
CA PRO A 90 8.15 -21.01 -27.71
C PRO A 90 9.36 -20.55 -26.91
N ALA A 91 10.30 -19.85 -27.53
CA ALA A 91 11.32 -19.12 -26.79
C ALA A 91 10.60 -18.00 -26.01
N PRO A 92 10.62 -17.99 -24.66
CA PRO A 92 10.22 -16.82 -23.92
C PRO A 92 11.47 -15.94 -23.77
N ASP A 93 11.52 -14.85 -24.52
CA ASP A 93 12.55 -13.80 -24.41
C ASP A 93 12.41 -12.98 -23.11
N ALA A 94 11.86 -13.59 -22.05
CA ALA A 94 11.54 -12.95 -20.78
C ALA A 94 12.47 -13.41 -19.64
N MET A 95 13.63 -14.00 -19.94
CA MET A 95 14.53 -14.55 -18.92
C MET A 95 15.48 -13.53 -18.26
N LEU A 96 15.42 -12.22 -18.54
CA LEU A 96 16.36 -11.26 -17.93
C LEU A 96 15.75 -9.92 -17.49
N LYS A 97 14.47 -9.90 -17.11
CA LYS A 97 14.03 -8.87 -16.17
C LYS A 97 13.63 -9.56 -14.88
N ARG A 98 14.59 -9.64 -13.95
CA ARG A 98 14.27 -9.49 -12.53
C ARG A 98 13.64 -8.11 -12.43
N LYS A 99 12.34 -8.04 -12.76
CA LYS A 99 11.53 -6.86 -12.52
C LYS A 99 11.70 -6.63 -11.03
N GLU A 100 12.27 -5.48 -10.70
CA GLU A 100 12.44 -5.07 -9.31
C GLU A 100 11.13 -5.37 -8.60
N LEU A 101 11.22 -5.97 -7.42
CA LEU A 101 10.07 -6.29 -6.58
C LEU A 101 9.30 -4.99 -6.37
N THR A 102 8.38 -4.71 -7.27
CA THR A 102 7.37 -3.69 -7.11
C THR A 102 6.65 -4.10 -5.83
N PRO A 103 6.39 -3.15 -4.92
CA PRO A 103 5.63 -3.48 -3.73
C PRO A 103 4.34 -4.19 -4.19
N LEU A 104 4.07 -5.38 -3.63
CA LEU A 104 2.90 -6.19 -3.99
C LEU A 104 1.60 -5.40 -3.90
N VAL A 105 1.62 -4.31 -3.12
CA VAL A 105 0.57 -3.34 -2.94
C VAL A 105 1.13 -1.95 -3.20
N ALA A 106 0.75 -1.33 -4.31
CA ALA A 106 0.97 0.09 -4.52
C ALA A 106 -0.19 0.85 -3.87
N GLY A 107 0.10 1.62 -2.82
CA GLY A 107 -0.85 2.59 -2.28
C GLY A 107 -0.90 3.78 -3.22
N GLU A 108 -1.97 3.92 -4.01
CA GLU A 108 -2.25 5.15 -4.72
C GLU A 108 -3.00 6.07 -3.77
N GLU A 109 -2.50 7.30 -3.62
CA GLU A 109 -3.17 8.32 -2.83
C GLU A 109 -4.25 8.95 -3.72
N ILE A 110 -5.50 8.78 -3.33
CA ILE A 110 -6.65 9.29 -4.06
C ILE A 110 -7.26 10.41 -3.22
N GLU A 111 -7.41 11.59 -3.83
CA GLU A 111 -8.21 12.69 -3.31
C GLU A 111 -9.67 12.42 -3.67
N ILE A 112 -10.57 12.42 -2.69
CA ILE A 112 -12.00 12.15 -2.93
C ILE A 112 -12.67 13.46 -3.39
N PRO A 113 -13.15 13.57 -4.64
CA PRO A 113 -13.57 14.85 -5.22
C PRO A 113 -14.91 15.39 -4.68
N ASN A 114 -15.71 14.60 -3.96
CA ASN A 114 -17.04 14.98 -3.46
C ASN A 114 -17.15 14.79 -1.94
N MET A 115 -16.31 15.49 -1.17
CA MET A 115 -16.38 15.51 0.29
C MET A 115 -17.49 16.44 0.80
N LYS A 116 -18.13 16.06 1.91
CA LYS A 116 -19.14 16.91 2.55
C LYS A 116 -18.43 18.09 3.20
N LYS A 117 -18.67 19.30 2.71
CA LYS A 117 -18.06 20.52 3.28
C LYS A 117 -18.51 20.74 4.72
N ASN A 118 -17.56 20.85 5.65
CA ASN A 118 -17.83 21.24 7.03
C ASN A 118 -17.84 22.76 7.11
N VAL A 119 -19.01 23.37 7.29
CA VAL A 119 -19.16 24.83 7.37
C VAL A 119 -19.41 25.25 8.82
N VAL A 120 -18.59 26.15 9.34
CA VAL A 120 -18.66 26.65 10.71
C VAL A 120 -18.84 28.17 10.68
N TYR A 121 -19.68 28.71 11.56
CA TYR A 121 -19.92 30.14 11.63
C TYR A 121 -18.88 30.82 12.52
N GLU A 122 -17.98 31.59 11.89
CA GLU A 122 -16.90 32.33 12.55
C GLU A 122 -16.71 33.70 11.89
N PRO A 123 -17.57 34.68 12.18
CA PRO A 123 -17.55 36.00 11.51
C PRO A 123 -16.29 36.85 11.78
N SER A 124 -15.43 36.45 12.74
CA SER A 124 -14.15 37.10 13.01
C SER A 124 -12.96 36.44 12.28
N HIS A 125 -13.18 35.38 11.49
CA HIS A 125 -12.12 34.66 10.79
C HIS A 125 -11.75 35.38 9.47
N PRO A 126 -10.45 35.53 9.14
CA PRO A 126 -10.01 36.25 7.94
C PRO A 126 -10.46 35.59 6.63
N ASP A 127 -10.61 34.26 6.64
CA ASP A 127 -11.10 33.48 5.49
C ASP A 127 -12.62 33.23 5.53
N ALA A 128 -13.39 34.00 6.30
CA ALA A 128 -14.84 33.87 6.32
C ALA A 128 -15.48 34.46 5.04
N ASP A 129 -16.50 33.77 4.53
CA ASP A 129 -17.36 34.27 3.46
C ASP A 129 -18.10 35.55 3.89
N ALA A 130 -18.74 36.23 2.94
CA ALA A 130 -19.50 37.47 3.19
C ALA A 130 -20.58 37.35 4.30
N ASP A 131 -21.06 36.14 4.54
CA ASP A 131 -22.06 35.81 5.56
C ASP A 131 -21.43 35.37 6.90
N GLY A 132 -20.10 35.34 7.04
CA GLY A 132 -19.37 34.95 8.26
C GLY A 132 -19.14 33.45 8.44
N TYR A 133 -19.28 32.64 7.39
CA TYR A 133 -19.04 31.20 7.42
C TYR A 133 -17.66 30.84 6.91
N VAL A 134 -17.03 29.84 7.51
CA VAL A 134 -15.73 29.29 7.14
C VAL A 134 -15.92 27.82 6.77
N THR A 135 -15.35 27.41 5.64
CA THR A 135 -15.37 26.00 5.23
C THR A 135 -14.08 25.32 5.67
N TYR A 136 -14.20 24.28 6.49
CA TYR A 136 -13.12 23.40 6.90
C TYR A 136 -13.11 22.10 6.10
N PRO A 137 -11.93 21.45 5.99
CA PRO A 137 -11.79 20.07 5.55
C PRO A 137 -12.70 19.10 6.33
N ASP A 138 -13.24 18.09 5.65
CA ASP A 138 -14.01 17.00 6.27
C ASP A 138 -13.07 15.95 6.86
N ILE A 139 -12.41 16.33 7.96
CA ILE A 139 -11.41 15.48 8.63
C ILE A 139 -11.81 15.32 10.09
N ASN A 140 -12.09 14.08 10.48
CA ASN A 140 -12.38 13.74 11.86
C ASN A 140 -11.11 13.23 12.56
N ILE A 141 -10.57 14.01 13.49
CA ILE A 141 -9.37 13.65 14.26
C ILE A 141 -9.52 12.28 14.93
N VAL A 142 -10.70 11.98 15.48
CA VAL A 142 -10.93 10.72 16.21
C VAL A 142 -10.77 9.55 15.25
N GLU A 143 -11.33 9.65 14.05
CA GLU A 143 -11.20 8.63 13.01
C GLU A 143 -9.75 8.51 12.54
N GLU A 144 -9.11 9.63 12.19
CA GLU A 144 -7.73 9.66 11.72
C GLU A 144 -6.73 9.11 12.76
N MET A 145 -6.88 9.47 14.04
CA MET A 145 -6.05 8.93 15.12
C MET A 145 -6.27 7.43 15.32
N THR A 146 -7.51 6.94 15.21
CA THR A 146 -7.78 5.51 15.27
C THR A 146 -7.16 4.76 14.10
N ASP A 147 -7.25 5.31 12.89
CA ASP A 147 -6.63 4.76 11.68
C ASP A 147 -5.10 4.77 11.77
N LEU A 148 -4.50 5.83 12.35
CA LEU A 148 -3.06 5.90 12.61
C LEU A 148 -2.64 4.81 13.59
N MET A 149 -3.40 4.63 14.68
CA MET A 149 -3.13 3.61 15.69
C MET A 149 -3.18 2.20 15.10
N ILE A 150 -4.19 1.91 14.26
CA ILE A 150 -4.31 0.64 13.55
C ILE A 150 -3.10 0.44 12.63
N SER A 151 -2.76 1.46 11.84
CA SER A 151 -1.62 1.42 10.92
C SER A 151 -0.31 1.16 11.64
N SER A 152 -0.07 1.80 12.79
CA SER A 152 1.11 1.61 13.64
C SER A 152 1.20 0.19 14.18
N ARG A 153 0.09 -0.36 14.68
CA ARG A 153 0.04 -1.74 15.16
C ARG A 153 0.35 -2.75 14.05
N VAL A 154 -0.14 -2.54 12.83
CA VAL A 154 0.14 -3.42 11.68
C VAL A 154 1.60 -3.28 11.24
N PHE A 155 2.15 -2.06 11.23
CA PHE A 155 3.57 -1.83 10.95
C PHE A 155 4.45 -2.57 11.96
N GLU A 156 4.17 -2.45 13.25
CA GLU A 156 4.88 -3.17 14.31
C GLU A 156 4.79 -4.68 14.15
N ALA A 157 3.60 -5.22 13.86
CA ALA A 157 3.41 -6.64 13.62
C ALA A 157 4.27 -7.13 12.43
N ASN A 158 4.34 -6.37 11.34
CA ASN A 158 5.19 -6.69 10.19
C ASN A 158 6.68 -6.64 10.55
N VAL A 159 7.12 -5.67 11.37
CA VAL A 159 8.49 -5.61 11.89
C VAL A 159 8.80 -6.86 12.73
N THR A 160 7.87 -7.31 13.58
CA THR A 160 8.04 -8.54 14.37
C THR A 160 8.22 -9.76 13.47
N VAL A 161 7.44 -9.89 12.40
CA VAL A 161 7.57 -11.00 11.42
C VAL A 161 8.94 -10.99 10.75
N VAL A 162 9.42 -9.84 10.29
CA VAL A 162 10.75 -9.70 9.67
C VAL A 162 11.86 -10.05 10.67
N ASN A 163 11.74 -9.62 11.91
CA ASN A 163 12.71 -9.95 12.96
C ASN A 163 12.72 -11.44 13.29
N ALA A 164 11.55 -12.09 13.35
CA ALA A 164 11.45 -13.53 13.55
C ALA A 164 12.09 -14.30 12.38
N ALA A 165 11.82 -13.88 11.14
CA ALA A 165 12.44 -14.44 9.96
C ALA A 165 13.97 -14.28 9.97
N LYS A 166 14.47 -13.10 10.36
CA LYS A 166 15.90 -12.83 10.54
C LYS A 166 16.52 -13.79 11.56
N GLN A 167 15.88 -14.00 12.72
CA GLN A 167 16.37 -14.92 13.73
C GLN A 167 16.43 -16.37 13.24
N MET A 168 15.43 -16.81 12.47
CA MET A 168 15.42 -18.16 11.86
C MET A 168 16.57 -18.33 10.86
N ILE A 169 16.83 -17.31 10.04
CA ILE A 169 17.95 -17.31 9.07
C ILE A 169 19.29 -17.35 9.79
N MET A 170 19.52 -16.51 10.81
CA MET A 170 20.79 -16.49 11.54
C MET A 170 21.06 -17.84 12.24
N LYS A 171 20.05 -18.42 12.90
CA LYS A 171 20.19 -19.76 13.52
C LYS A 171 20.52 -20.88 12.52
N SER A 172 20.13 -20.73 11.26
CA SER A 172 20.48 -21.69 10.21
C SER A 172 21.90 -21.51 9.65
N LEU A 173 22.51 -20.35 9.88
CA LEU A 173 23.87 -20.02 9.44
C LEU A 173 24.93 -20.41 10.48
N ASP A 174 24.54 -20.50 11.75
CA ASP A 174 25.41 -20.85 12.88
C ASP A 174 25.62 -22.37 13.06
N ILE A 175 25.01 -23.20 12.20
CA ILE A 175 25.19 -24.68 12.16
C ILE A 175 26.03 -25.04 10.94
#